data_AF-A0A520VSH3-F1
#
_entry.id   AF-A0A520VSH3-F1
#
_cell.length_a   1.000
_cell.length_b   1.000
_cell.length_c   1.000
_cell.angle_alpha   90.00
_cell.angle_beta   90.00
_cell.angle_gamma   90.00
#
_symmetry.space_group_name_H-M   'P 1'
#
loop_
_entity.id
_entity.type
_entity.pdbx_description
1 polymer ?
#
loop_
_entity_poly.entity_id
_entity_poly.type
_entity_poly.pdbx_seq_one_letter_code
_entity_poly.pdbx_strand_id
1 'polypeptide(L)'
;MSNIELKRTICGVDEVGRGTLAGPVVASAVILSANHKIEGLKDSKKLTSIKRVKLSKIIQKNALSIGIGIIDATIIDKINIRQATLLAMSNSVKDLSLKPNIVLIDGVDKINIPYPQKNIIGGDSKEDSIMAASIIAKVERDKLMDIYAIAYPDFGFEKNKGYGTKFHLNALKINEPTPVHRMTFNPLKNKY
;
A
#
# COMPACT_ATOMS: atom_id res chain seq x y z
N MET A 1 -6.29 -41.42 3.04
CA MET A 1 -5.31 -40.64 3.83
C MET A 1 -4.79 -39.49 2.97
N SER A 2 -5.44 -38.33 3.01
CA SER A 2 -4.82 -37.09 2.52
C SER A 2 -4.29 -36.36 3.74
N ASN A 3 -3.00 -36.56 4.04
CA ASN A 3 -2.28 -35.75 5.02
C ASN A 3 -2.30 -34.31 4.52
N ILE A 4 -3.32 -33.55 4.93
CA ILE A 4 -3.26 -32.08 4.94
C ILE A 4 -2.28 -31.76 6.06
N GLU A 5 -1.00 -31.88 5.74
CA GLU A 5 0.01 -31.10 6.42
C GLU A 5 -0.50 -29.66 6.34
N LEU A 6 -0.94 -29.11 7.47
CA LEU A 6 -1.45 -27.75 7.58
C LEU A 6 -0.30 -26.81 7.18
N LYS A 7 -0.15 -26.58 5.87
CA LYS A 7 0.87 -25.70 5.32
C LYS A 7 0.63 -24.34 5.95
N ARG A 8 1.58 -23.90 6.77
CA ARG A 8 1.53 -22.62 7.46
C ARG A 8 1.30 -21.51 6.44
N THR A 9 0.15 -20.87 6.50
CA THR A 9 -0.19 -19.74 5.64
C THR A 9 0.49 -18.50 6.18
N ILE A 10 1.49 -18.02 5.43
CA ILE A 10 2.25 -16.81 5.76
C ILE A 10 1.69 -15.67 4.92
N CYS A 11 1.18 -14.66 5.60
CA CYS A 11 0.76 -13.41 4.97
C CYS A 11 1.87 -12.38 5.06
N GLY A 12 2.17 -11.69 3.97
CA GLY A 12 3.01 -10.48 3.99
C GLY A 12 2.15 -9.23 3.91
N VAL A 13 2.56 -8.15 4.58
CA VAL A 13 1.85 -6.87 4.64
C VAL A 13 2.84 -5.74 4.43
N ASP A 14 2.47 -4.79 3.56
CA ASP A 14 3.22 -3.57 3.30
C ASP A 14 2.28 -2.40 2.91
N GLU A 15 2.74 -1.17 3.05
CA GLU A 15 2.03 0.06 2.72
C GLU A 15 2.73 0.96 1.71
N VAL A 16 1.93 1.84 1.08
CA VAL A 16 2.43 2.90 0.21
C VAL A 16 1.66 4.20 0.43
N GLY A 17 2.32 5.32 0.17
CA GLY A 17 1.67 6.64 0.16
C GLY A 17 1.77 7.42 1.45
N ARG A 18 2.64 7.02 2.38
CA ARG A 18 2.79 7.74 3.66
C ARG A 18 3.25 9.18 3.50
N GLY A 19 4.24 9.43 2.64
CA GLY A 19 4.87 10.73 2.47
C GLY A 19 4.25 11.67 1.43
N THR A 20 3.05 11.38 0.92
CA THR A 20 2.42 12.20 -0.13
C THR A 20 1.55 13.30 0.47
N LEU A 21 1.44 14.44 -0.22
CA LEU A 21 0.57 15.55 0.16
C LEU A 21 -0.89 15.30 -0.22
N ALA A 22 -1.13 14.40 -1.18
CA ALA A 22 -2.46 14.05 -1.64
C ALA A 22 -2.63 12.53 -1.83
N GLY A 23 -3.90 12.10 -1.85
CA GLY A 23 -4.35 10.72 -2.02
C GLY A 23 -4.30 9.89 -0.73
N PRO A 24 -4.79 8.65 -0.80
CA PRO A 24 -4.84 7.76 0.35
C PRO A 24 -3.47 7.18 0.72
N VAL A 25 -3.42 6.59 1.90
CA VAL A 25 -2.47 5.51 2.22
C VAL A 25 -3.14 4.19 1.85
N VAL A 26 -2.40 3.33 1.15
CA VAL A 26 -2.89 2.03 0.71
C VAL A 26 -1.97 0.96 1.28
N ALA A 27 -2.53 -0.07 1.89
CA ALA A 27 -1.81 -1.26 2.31
C ALA A 27 -2.38 -2.49 1.60
N SER A 28 -1.56 -3.51 1.44
CA SER A 28 -1.99 -4.82 0.94
C SER A 28 -1.53 -5.91 1.88
N ALA A 29 -2.32 -6.98 1.96
CA ALA A 29 -1.99 -8.23 2.61
C ALA A 29 -2.01 -9.33 1.55
N VAL A 30 -0.93 -10.11 1.42
CA VAL A 30 -0.83 -11.15 0.39
C VAL A 30 -0.40 -12.47 1.01
N ILE A 31 -1.16 -13.53 0.73
CA ILE A 31 -0.79 -14.91 1.03
C ILE A 31 -0.39 -15.60 -0.26
N LEU A 32 0.86 -16.05 -0.33
CA LEU A 32 1.37 -16.87 -1.43
C LEU A 32 1.32 -18.35 -1.05
N SER A 33 1.22 -19.23 -2.05
CA SER A 33 1.47 -20.65 -1.84
C SER A 33 2.93 -20.84 -1.44
N ALA A 34 3.22 -21.73 -0.48
CA ALA A 34 4.59 -22.03 -0.07
C ALA A 34 5.50 -22.49 -1.24
N ASN A 35 4.91 -22.99 -2.33
CA ASN A 35 5.62 -23.43 -3.52
C ASN A 35 5.36 -22.50 -4.72
N HIS A 36 5.06 -21.21 -4.50
CA HIS A 36 4.83 -20.27 -5.60
C HIS A 36 6.06 -20.18 -6.49
N LYS A 37 5.84 -19.96 -7.80
CA LYS A 37 6.91 -19.82 -8.81
C LYS A 37 6.96 -18.41 -9.40
N ILE A 38 6.52 -17.42 -8.62
CA ILE A 38 6.52 -16.02 -9.06
C ILE A 38 7.96 -15.51 -9.05
N GLU A 39 8.54 -15.34 -10.23
CA GLU A 39 9.89 -14.82 -10.38
C GLU A 39 9.91 -13.28 -10.41
N GLY A 40 11.00 -12.69 -9.94
CA GLY A 40 11.24 -11.24 -10.03
C GLY A 40 10.55 -10.41 -8.96
N LEU A 41 10.00 -11.04 -7.91
CA LEU A 41 9.58 -10.34 -6.68
C LEU A 41 10.79 -9.60 -6.10
N LYS A 42 10.62 -8.30 -5.88
CA LYS A 42 11.57 -7.36 -5.29
C LYS A 42 10.78 -6.19 -4.71
N ASP A 43 11.42 -5.38 -3.88
CA ASP A 43 10.94 -4.05 -3.48
C ASP A 43 10.33 -3.31 -4.68
N SER A 44 9.06 -2.92 -4.53
CA SER A 44 8.25 -2.29 -5.58
C SER A 44 8.88 -1.02 -6.16
N LYS A 45 9.73 -0.31 -5.40
CA LYS A 45 10.45 0.90 -5.81
C LYS A 45 11.62 0.58 -6.74
N LYS A 46 12.16 -0.65 -6.68
CA LYS A 46 13.23 -1.14 -7.56
C LYS A 46 12.71 -1.65 -8.91
N LEU A 47 11.38 -1.68 -9.10
CA LEU A 47 10.73 -2.11 -10.33
C LEU A 47 10.25 -0.91 -11.15
N THR A 48 10.39 -1.02 -12.47
CA THR A 48 9.73 -0.07 -13.38
C THR A 48 8.22 -0.24 -13.32
N SER A 49 7.45 0.82 -13.61
CA SER A 49 5.98 0.77 -13.57
C SER A 49 5.41 -0.35 -14.45
N ILE A 50 5.97 -0.58 -15.64
CA ILE A 50 5.56 -1.66 -16.55
C ILE A 50 5.78 -3.03 -15.91
N LYS A 51 6.97 -3.29 -15.36
CA LYS A 51 7.28 -4.56 -14.69
C LYS A 51 6.40 -4.78 -13.48
N ARG A 52 6.16 -3.72 -12.69
CA ARG A 52 5.34 -3.75 -11.49
C ARG A 52 3.87 -4.07 -11.81
N VAL A 53 3.29 -3.46 -12.85
CA VAL A 53 1.93 -3.80 -13.31
C VAL A 53 1.84 -5.23 -13.81
N LYS A 54 2.84 -5.72 -14.57
CA LYS A 54 2.90 -7.12 -15.00
C LYS A 54 2.95 -8.08 -13.80
N LEU A 55 3.82 -7.82 -12.84
CA LEU A 55 3.95 -8.64 -11.63
C LEU A 55 2.68 -8.60 -10.78
N SER A 56 2.04 -7.43 -10.62
CA SER A 56 0.76 -7.32 -9.90
C SER A 56 -0.31 -8.25 -10.50
N LYS A 57 -0.42 -8.33 -11.85
CA LYS A 57 -1.34 -9.28 -12.50
C LYS A 57 -0.98 -10.74 -12.23
N ILE A 58 0.31 -11.07 -12.20
CA ILE A 58 0.78 -12.43 -11.88
C ILE A 58 0.46 -12.77 -10.42
N ILE A 59 0.71 -11.85 -9.48
CA ILE A 59 0.39 -12.02 -8.06
C ILE A 59 -1.12 -12.21 -7.89
N GLN A 60 -1.95 -11.34 -8.48
CA GLN A 60 -3.42 -11.47 -8.43
C GLN A 60 -3.93 -12.82 -8.93
N LYS A 61 -3.29 -13.39 -9.96
CA LYS A 61 -3.67 -14.70 -10.50
C LYS A 61 -3.23 -15.88 -9.63
N ASN A 62 -2.10 -15.77 -8.92
CA ASN A 62 -1.42 -16.91 -8.29
C ASN A 62 -1.40 -16.86 -6.75
N ALA A 63 -1.72 -15.72 -6.14
CA ALA A 63 -1.85 -15.62 -4.69
C ALA A 63 -3.05 -16.44 -4.21
N LEU A 64 -2.92 -17.02 -3.01
CA LEU A 64 -4.00 -17.75 -2.37
C LEU A 64 -5.07 -16.79 -1.84
N SER A 65 -4.66 -15.60 -1.41
CA SER A 65 -5.55 -14.53 -0.97
C SER A 65 -4.82 -13.20 -1.05
N ILE A 66 -5.56 -12.15 -1.39
CA ILE A 66 -5.10 -10.76 -1.38
C ILE A 66 -6.17 -9.95 -0.69
N GLY A 67 -5.76 -9.09 0.22
CA GLY A 67 -6.63 -8.08 0.82
C GLY A 67 -6.02 -6.69 0.63
N ILE A 68 -6.87 -5.67 0.54
CA ILE A 68 -6.48 -4.28 0.30
C ILE A 68 -7.15 -3.39 1.35
N GLY A 69 -6.37 -2.52 1.97
CA GLY A 69 -6.86 -1.50 2.89
C GLY A 69 -6.51 -0.12 2.38
N ILE A 70 -7.51 0.75 2.26
CA ILE A 70 -7.36 2.12 1.74
C ILE A 70 -7.90 3.07 2.79
N ILE A 71 -7.11 4.09 3.15
CA ILE A 71 -7.52 5.14 4.07
C ILE A 71 -7.29 6.49 3.41
N ASP A 72 -8.39 7.21 3.18
CA ASP A 72 -8.41 8.48 2.46
C ASP A 72 -7.86 9.66 3.27
N ALA A 73 -7.51 10.73 2.56
CA ALA A 73 -6.91 11.93 3.13
C ALA A 73 -7.71 12.53 4.30
N THR A 74 -9.04 12.52 4.21
CA THR A 74 -9.93 13.04 5.26
C THR A 74 -9.83 12.25 6.57
N ILE A 75 -9.61 10.93 6.49
CA ILE A 75 -9.38 10.10 7.67
C ILE A 75 -7.94 10.27 8.16
N ILE A 76 -6.97 10.32 7.25
CA ILE A 76 -5.56 10.59 7.59
C ILE A 76 -5.44 11.88 8.42
N ASP A 77 -6.11 12.95 8.01
CA ASP A 77 -6.10 14.23 8.74
C ASP A 77 -6.74 14.12 10.13
N LYS A 78 -7.76 13.27 10.30
CA LYS A 78 -8.42 13.05 11.61
C LYS A 78 -7.57 12.24 12.58
N ILE A 79 -6.90 11.19 12.11
CA ILE A 79 -6.24 10.21 12.99
C ILE A 79 -4.71 10.22 12.92
N ASN A 80 -4.11 11.10 12.10
CA ASN A 80 -2.70 11.14 11.70
C ASN A 80 -2.24 9.99 10.79
N ILE A 81 -1.14 10.23 10.06
CA ILE A 81 -0.64 9.29 9.06
C ILE A 81 -0.17 7.95 9.63
N ARG A 82 0.40 7.94 10.84
CA ARG A 82 0.86 6.70 11.45
C ARG A 82 -0.34 5.80 11.76
N GLN A 83 -1.37 6.32 12.42
CA GLN A 83 -2.56 5.53 12.73
C GLN A 83 -3.33 5.13 11.46
N ALA A 84 -3.40 6.00 10.46
CA ALA A 84 -4.00 5.67 9.17
C ALA A 84 -3.26 4.53 8.45
N THR A 85 -1.93 4.49 8.52
CA THR A 85 -1.14 3.36 8.02
C THR A 85 -1.50 2.07 8.75
N LEU A 86 -1.52 2.08 10.10
CA LEU A 86 -1.85 0.88 10.87
C LEU A 86 -3.28 0.39 10.62
N LEU A 87 -4.21 1.33 10.42
CA LEU A 87 -5.59 1.03 10.07
C LEU A 87 -5.69 0.44 8.65
N ALA A 88 -4.99 0.99 7.67
CA ALA A 88 -4.93 0.44 6.31
C ALA A 88 -4.39 -1.00 6.32
N MET A 89 -3.29 -1.25 7.04
CA MET A 89 -2.73 -2.60 7.18
C MET A 89 -3.66 -3.57 7.92
N SER A 90 -4.32 -3.13 9.00
CA SER A 90 -5.31 -3.96 9.70
C SER A 90 -6.48 -4.31 8.77
N ASN A 91 -6.96 -3.34 8.00
CA ASN A 91 -8.05 -3.55 7.04
C ASN A 91 -7.63 -4.48 5.90
N SER A 92 -6.41 -4.37 5.37
CA SER A 92 -5.93 -5.28 4.32
C SER A 92 -5.88 -6.73 4.81
N VAL A 93 -5.49 -6.98 6.06
CA VAL A 93 -5.52 -8.33 6.65
C VAL A 93 -6.96 -8.83 6.86
N LYS A 94 -7.89 -7.96 7.27
CA LYS A 94 -9.32 -8.32 7.44
C LYS A 94 -10.02 -8.64 6.12
N ASP A 95 -9.55 -8.05 5.03
CA ASP A 95 -10.07 -8.24 3.68
C ASP A 95 -9.62 -9.57 3.03
N LEU A 96 -8.72 -10.31 3.68
CA LEU A 96 -8.32 -11.64 3.21
C LEU A 96 -9.47 -12.64 3.28
N SER A 97 -9.71 -13.35 2.17
CA SER A 97 -10.65 -14.48 2.13
C SER A 97 -10.09 -15.73 2.84
N LEU A 98 -8.76 -15.87 2.91
CA LEU A 98 -8.06 -16.94 3.61
C LEU A 98 -7.43 -16.44 4.90
N LYS A 99 -7.72 -17.10 6.03
CA LYS A 99 -7.17 -16.73 7.34
C LYS A 99 -5.69 -17.11 7.44
N PRO A 100 -4.78 -16.18 7.75
CA PRO A 100 -3.36 -16.49 7.91
C PRO A 100 -3.04 -17.16 9.25
N ASN A 101 -2.01 -18.00 9.28
CA ASN A 101 -1.45 -18.53 10.53
C ASN A 101 -0.46 -17.55 11.18
N ILE A 102 0.22 -16.74 10.36
CA ILE A 102 1.10 -15.66 10.81
C ILE A 102 1.12 -14.52 9.78
N VAL A 103 1.23 -13.29 10.27
CA VAL A 103 1.36 -12.08 9.45
C VAL A 103 2.76 -11.49 9.61
N LEU A 104 3.47 -11.34 8.50
CA LEU A 104 4.76 -10.65 8.41
C LEU A 104 4.50 -9.22 7.93
N ILE A 105 4.99 -8.24 8.67
CA ILE A 105 4.70 -6.82 8.43
C ILE A 105 6.01 -6.10 8.14
N ASP A 106 6.08 -5.33 7.06
CA ASP A 106 7.22 -4.44 6.84
C ASP A 106 7.25 -3.30 7.87
N GLY A 107 8.42 -3.05 8.44
CA GLY A 107 8.63 -2.01 9.44
C GLY A 107 8.49 -2.49 10.88
N VAL A 108 8.27 -1.55 11.80
CA VAL A 108 8.43 -1.75 13.25
C VAL A 108 7.12 -1.79 14.03
N ASP A 109 6.05 -1.28 13.43
CA ASP A 109 4.79 -1.07 14.13
C ASP A 109 3.89 -2.31 14.09
N LYS A 110 3.33 -2.67 15.24
CA LYS A 110 2.29 -3.71 15.32
C LYS A 110 0.95 -3.16 14.87
N ILE A 111 0.15 -4.01 14.24
CA ILE A 111 -1.22 -3.69 13.84
C ILE A 111 -2.23 -4.48 14.68
N ASN A 112 -3.43 -3.92 14.83
CA ASN A 112 -4.49 -4.56 15.60
C ASN A 112 -5.20 -5.63 14.75
N ILE A 113 -4.77 -6.89 14.91
CA ILE A 113 -5.30 -8.08 14.23
C ILE A 113 -5.31 -9.28 15.20
N PRO A 114 -6.22 -10.26 15.02
CA PRO A 114 -6.32 -11.43 15.89
C PRO A 114 -5.31 -12.54 15.55
N TYR A 115 -4.30 -12.24 14.72
CA TYR A 115 -3.33 -13.22 14.22
C TYR A 115 -1.94 -12.99 14.83
N PRO A 116 -1.15 -14.04 15.03
CA PRO A 116 0.26 -13.90 15.33
C PRO A 116 0.95 -13.02 14.28
N GLN A 117 1.79 -12.07 14.71
CA GLN A 117 2.46 -11.15 13.82
C GLN A 117 3.96 -11.04 14.12
N LYS A 118 4.76 -10.84 13.06
CA LYS A 118 6.20 -10.57 13.14
C LYS A 118 6.53 -9.36 12.27
N ASN A 119 7.14 -8.37 12.90
CA ASN A 119 7.65 -7.17 12.24
C ASN A 119 9.03 -7.42 11.66
N ILE A 120 9.25 -7.00 10.41
CA ILE A 120 10.50 -7.22 9.68
C ILE A 120 10.94 -5.89 9.09
N ILE A 121 12.05 -5.35 9.58
CA ILE A 121 12.62 -4.11 9.04
C ILE A 121 13.21 -4.40 7.65
N GLY A 122 12.68 -3.73 6.63
CA GLY A 122 13.05 -3.94 5.22
C GLY A 122 12.58 -5.30 4.71
N GLY A 123 11.40 -5.74 5.15
CA GLY A 123 10.77 -7.00 4.76
C GLY A 123 10.47 -7.07 3.26
N ASP A 124 10.24 -5.92 2.62
CA ASP A 124 10.10 -5.73 1.17
C ASP A 124 11.36 -6.12 0.36
N SER A 125 12.45 -6.46 1.03
CA SER A 125 13.69 -6.96 0.43
C SER A 125 14.08 -8.38 0.88
N LYS A 126 13.29 -8.98 1.79
CA LYS A 126 13.64 -10.24 2.48
C LYS A 126 12.57 -11.33 2.37
N GLU A 127 11.30 -10.94 2.30
CA GLU A 127 10.18 -11.87 2.33
C GLU A 127 9.31 -11.72 1.09
N ASP A 128 9.16 -12.78 0.31
CA ASP A 128 8.41 -12.77 -0.96
C ASP A 128 6.96 -12.32 -0.79
N SER A 129 6.32 -12.69 0.31
CA SER A 129 4.95 -12.27 0.63
C SER A 129 4.85 -10.76 0.87
N ILE A 130 5.85 -10.14 1.52
CA ILE A 130 5.94 -8.69 1.73
C ILE A 130 6.27 -7.99 0.41
N MET A 131 7.20 -8.53 -0.39
CA MET A 131 7.47 -8.02 -1.74
C MET A 131 6.20 -8.00 -2.59
N ALA A 132 5.42 -9.08 -2.56
CA ALA A 132 4.15 -9.16 -3.28
C ALA A 132 3.14 -8.12 -2.78
N ALA A 133 2.99 -7.96 -1.46
CA ALA A 133 2.15 -6.93 -0.86
C ALA A 133 2.58 -5.51 -1.28
N SER A 134 3.88 -5.21 -1.28
CA SER A 134 4.44 -3.92 -1.71
C SER A 134 4.04 -3.58 -3.16
N ILE A 135 4.09 -4.59 -4.05
CA ILE A 135 3.77 -4.46 -5.47
C ILE A 135 2.26 -4.21 -5.65
N ILE A 136 1.40 -4.98 -4.96
CA ILE A 136 -0.05 -4.80 -5.02
C ILE A 136 -0.43 -3.43 -4.50
N ALA A 137 0.02 -3.06 -3.30
CA ALA A 137 -0.29 -1.77 -2.69
C ALA A 137 0.13 -0.60 -3.60
N LYS A 138 1.34 -0.67 -4.17
CA LYS A 138 1.84 0.35 -5.10
C LYS A 138 1.01 0.47 -6.38
N VAL A 139 0.64 -0.65 -7.00
CA VAL A 139 -0.17 -0.63 -8.24
C VAL A 139 -1.57 -0.11 -7.97
N GLU A 140 -2.21 -0.52 -6.88
CA GLU A 140 -3.55 -0.03 -6.54
C GLU A 140 -3.53 1.46 -6.21
N ARG A 141 -2.54 1.93 -5.45
CA ARG A 141 -2.42 3.36 -5.18
C ARG A 141 -2.14 4.18 -6.44
N ASP A 142 -1.25 3.71 -7.32
CA ASP A 142 -0.95 4.43 -8.56
C ASP A 142 -2.19 4.57 -9.45
N LYS A 143 -3.03 3.53 -9.55
CA LYS A 143 -4.32 3.60 -10.25
C LYS A 143 -5.26 4.66 -9.66
N LEU A 144 -5.39 4.71 -8.34
CA LEU A 144 -6.22 5.74 -7.67
C LEU A 144 -5.71 7.15 -7.95
N MET A 145 -4.39 7.35 -7.95
CA MET A 145 -3.80 8.64 -8.29
C MET A 145 -4.03 9.02 -9.76
N ASP A 146 -4.06 8.05 -10.68
CA ASP A 146 -4.40 8.30 -12.08
C ASP A 146 -5.87 8.71 -12.24
N ILE A 147 -6.79 8.12 -11.46
CA ILE A 147 -8.19 8.55 -11.40
C ILE A 147 -8.30 9.99 -10.86
N TYR A 148 -7.57 10.30 -9.79
CA TYR A 148 -7.53 11.67 -9.25
C TYR A 148 -6.90 12.68 -10.22
N ALA A 149 -5.97 12.27 -11.08
CA ALA A 149 -5.42 13.15 -12.11
C ALA A 149 -6.49 13.57 -13.14
N ILE A 150 -7.46 12.70 -13.43
CA ILE A 150 -8.59 13.05 -14.31
C ILE A 150 -9.52 14.04 -13.62
N ALA A 151 -9.83 13.81 -12.34
CA ALA A 151 -10.72 14.67 -11.56
C ALA A 151 -10.10 16.04 -11.21
N TYR A 152 -8.78 16.09 -11.03
CA TYR A 152 -8.01 17.26 -10.58
C TYR A 152 -6.77 17.48 -11.46
N PRO A 153 -6.95 17.89 -12.73
CA PRO A 153 -5.88 17.90 -13.72
C PRO A 153 -4.74 18.87 -13.41
N ASP A 154 -4.98 19.93 -12.62
CA ASP A 154 -4.00 20.98 -12.37
C ASP A 154 -2.82 20.55 -11.47
N PHE A 155 -2.93 19.42 -10.79
CA PHE A 155 -1.97 18.99 -9.77
C PHE A 155 -0.92 17.99 -10.28
N GLY A 156 -1.05 17.48 -11.50
CA GLY A 156 -0.08 16.57 -12.11
C GLY A 156 0.03 15.21 -11.42
N PHE A 157 -1.08 14.72 -10.84
CA PHE A 157 -1.12 13.48 -10.06
C PHE A 157 -0.73 12.24 -10.86
N GLU A 158 -0.92 12.24 -12.18
CA GLU A 158 -0.51 11.17 -13.09
C GLU A 158 1.01 11.01 -13.17
N LYS A 159 1.78 12.05 -12.81
CA LYS A 159 3.25 11.99 -12.74
C LYS A 159 3.75 11.90 -11.31
N ASN A 160 3.31 12.81 -10.46
CA ASN A 160 3.86 12.94 -9.11
C ASN A 160 3.19 12.02 -8.08
N LYS A 161 2.08 11.34 -8.40
CA LYS A 161 1.37 10.40 -7.50
C LYS A 161 1.04 10.98 -6.12
N GLY A 162 0.84 12.30 -6.04
CA GLY A 162 0.55 13.05 -4.82
C GLY A 162 1.78 13.50 -4.02
N TYR A 163 3.01 13.17 -4.45
CA TYR A 163 4.22 13.70 -3.80
C TYR A 163 4.35 15.20 -4.03
N GLY A 164 4.87 15.93 -3.02
CA GLY A 164 5.07 17.38 -3.06
C GLY A 164 6.24 17.82 -3.95
N THR A 165 6.16 17.49 -5.24
CA THR A 165 7.13 17.95 -6.25
C THR A 165 7.02 19.45 -6.47
N LYS A 166 8.04 20.07 -7.08
CA LYS A 166 8.01 21.51 -7.42
C LYS A 166 6.76 21.88 -8.23
N PHE A 167 6.34 21.02 -9.17
CA PHE A 167 5.12 21.22 -9.95
C PHE A 167 3.88 21.24 -9.05
N HIS A 168 3.71 20.21 -8.22
CA HIS A 168 2.57 20.08 -7.31
C HIS A 168 2.48 21.26 -6.32
N LEU A 169 3.62 21.66 -5.73
CA LEU A 169 3.67 22.80 -4.82
C LEU A 169 3.36 24.13 -5.50
N ASN A 170 3.74 24.29 -6.77
CA ASN A 170 3.38 25.47 -7.55
C ASN A 170 1.89 25.47 -7.93
N ALA A 171 1.32 24.32 -8.29
CA ALA A 171 -0.11 24.17 -8.52
C ALA A 171 -0.92 24.58 -7.28
N LEU A 172 -0.49 24.17 -6.08
CA LEU A 172 -1.08 24.57 -4.79
C LEU A 172 -0.91 26.06 -4.43
N LYS A 173 -0.16 26.84 -5.21
CA LYS A 173 -0.10 28.32 -5.07
C LYS A 173 -1.10 29.02 -5.98
N ILE A 174 -1.47 28.38 -7.08
CA ILE A 174 -2.36 28.94 -8.11
C ILE A 174 -3.79 28.49 -7.86
N ASN A 175 -3.97 27.23 -7.43
CA ASN A 175 -5.24 26.58 -7.21
C ASN A 175 -5.44 26.24 -5.72
N GLU A 176 -6.71 26.15 -5.31
CA GLU A 176 -7.08 25.69 -3.98
C GLU A 176 -6.81 24.18 -3.79
N PRO A 177 -6.48 23.71 -2.58
CA PRO A 177 -6.37 22.29 -2.30
C PRO A 177 -7.68 21.55 -2.57
N THR A 178 -7.56 20.37 -3.17
CA THR A 178 -8.71 19.49 -3.46
C THR A 178 -9.05 18.59 -2.27
N PRO A 179 -10.24 17.96 -2.24
CA PRO A 179 -10.63 17.03 -1.16
C PRO A 179 -9.69 15.83 -0.94
N VAL A 180 -8.82 15.51 -1.90
CA VAL A 180 -7.82 14.43 -1.78
C VAL A 180 -6.50 14.91 -1.19
N HIS A 181 -6.32 16.21 -0.95
CA HIS A 181 -5.16 16.73 -0.23
C HIS A 181 -5.27 16.46 1.27
N ARG A 182 -4.11 16.25 1.90
CA ARG A 182 -3.96 16.03 3.35
C ARG A 182 -3.63 17.36 4.00
N MET A 183 -4.65 18.00 4.54
CA MET A 183 -4.57 19.37 5.04
C MET A 183 -3.67 19.48 6.27
N THR A 184 -3.45 18.38 7.00
CA THR A 184 -2.55 18.37 8.17
C THR A 184 -1.07 18.20 7.83
N PHE A 185 -0.71 17.99 6.56
CA PHE A 185 0.69 17.82 6.13
C PHE A 185 1.33 19.17 5.83
N ASN A 186 2.60 19.34 6.20
CA ASN A 186 3.38 20.47 5.70
C ASN A 186 3.63 20.31 4.19
N PRO A 187 3.49 21.38 3.37
CA PRO A 187 3.27 22.78 3.77
C PRO A 187 1.80 23.23 3.84
N LEU A 188 0.80 22.35 3.62
CA LEU A 188 -0.61 22.74 3.60
C LEU A 188 -1.12 23.20 4.98
N LYS A 189 -0.71 22.53 6.06
CA LYS A 189 -1.16 22.79 7.44
C LYS A 189 -1.07 24.26 7.88
N ASN A 190 -0.10 24.99 7.35
CA ASN A 190 0.16 26.37 7.75
C ASN A 190 -0.38 27.39 6.74
N LYS A 191 -1.02 26.95 5.67
CA LYS A 191 -1.44 27.79 4.55
C LYS A 191 -2.96 27.84 4.36
N TYR A 192 -3.67 26.83 4.82
CA TYR A 192 -5.11 26.63 4.69
C TYR A 192 -5.66 26.08 6.01
#